data_AF-A0A920MHZ7-F1
#
_entry.id   AF-A0A920MHZ7-F1
#
_cell.length_a   1.000
_cell.length_b   1.000
_cell.length_c   1.000
_cell.angle_alpha   90.00
_cell.angle_beta   90.00
_cell.angle_gamma   90.00
#
_symmetry.space_group_name_H-M   'P 1'
#
loop_
_entity.id
_entity.type
_entity.pdbx_description
1 polymer ?
#
loop_
_entity_poly.entity_id
_entity_poly.type
_entity_poly.pdbx_seq_one_letter_code
_entity_poly.pdbx_strand_id
1 'polypeptide(L)'
;MTLCNMSIEGGAKSGLVAFDNKTLDYVIKTKNSPSKKYIDDAIKYWETLHSDDSADFDKSIEFDASVIKPQVSWGTSPEMTVDIDGKVPDPNDIKDKNKKQSYINALKYMDLDANQKIDSIELDKIFIGSCTNSRIEDLRCAALEVEGKRISSRIKQAIVVPGSGHVKKQAENEGF
;
A
#
# COMPACT_ATOMS: atom_id res chain seq x y z
N MET A 1 2.14 -9.06 0.53
CA MET A 1 3.42 -8.41 0.12
C MET A 1 3.47 -6.91 0.41
N THR A 2 2.47 -6.11 0.03
CA THR A 2 2.49 -4.65 0.31
C THR A 2 2.71 -4.34 1.80
N LEU A 3 2.00 -5.04 2.70
CA LEU A 3 2.21 -4.93 4.15
C LEU A 3 3.67 -5.24 4.58
N CYS A 4 4.26 -6.31 4.05
CA CYS A 4 5.66 -6.64 4.35
C CYS A 4 6.63 -5.57 3.85
N ASN A 5 6.37 -5.01 2.67
CA ASN A 5 7.17 -3.90 2.15
C ASN A 5 7.08 -2.68 3.08
N MET A 6 5.87 -2.36 3.56
CA MET A 6 5.62 -1.24 4.47
C MET A 6 6.09 -1.46 5.91
N SER A 7 6.59 -2.65 6.25
CA SER A 7 7.03 -2.96 7.61
C SER A 7 8.28 -2.18 8.01
N ILE A 8 9.13 -1.80 7.04
CA ILE A 8 10.36 -1.04 7.30
C ILE A 8 10.06 0.39 7.71
N GLU A 9 8.98 1.00 7.20
CA GLU A 9 8.48 2.30 7.62
C GLU A 9 7.99 2.29 9.07
N GLY A 10 7.52 1.12 9.55
CA GLY A 10 7.24 0.87 10.97
C GLY A 10 8.48 0.55 11.82
N GLY A 11 9.68 0.59 11.23
CA GLY A 11 10.95 0.27 11.90
C GLY A 11 11.25 -1.22 12.04
N ALA A 12 10.49 -2.10 11.38
CA ALA A 12 10.72 -3.53 11.45
C ALA A 12 11.93 -3.95 10.62
N LYS A 13 12.66 -4.97 11.09
CA LYS A 13 13.75 -5.59 10.32
C LYS A 13 13.23 -6.46 9.17
N SER A 14 12.04 -7.03 9.32
CA SER A 14 11.38 -7.88 8.34
C SER A 14 9.88 -7.97 8.62
N GLY A 15 9.08 -8.12 7.56
CA GLY A 15 7.65 -8.46 7.66
C GLY A 15 7.39 -9.84 7.07
N LEU A 16 6.71 -10.71 7.82
CA LEU A 16 6.38 -12.08 7.44
C LEU A 16 4.87 -12.27 7.42
N VAL A 17 4.39 -13.10 6.49
CA VAL A 17 3.00 -13.55 6.43
C VAL A 17 3.05 -15.06 6.33
N ALA A 18 2.28 -15.74 7.17
CA ALA A 18 2.19 -17.20 7.16
C ALA A 18 1.67 -17.69 5.81
N PHE A 19 2.10 -18.91 5.42
CA PHE A 19 1.60 -19.52 4.19
C PHE A 19 0.08 -19.75 4.26
N ASP A 20 -0.59 -19.52 3.14
CA ASP A 20 -2.02 -19.76 2.97
C ASP A 20 -2.37 -20.13 1.52
N ASN A 21 -3.64 -20.45 1.27
CA ASN A 21 -4.12 -20.80 -0.08
C ASN A 21 -3.95 -19.64 -1.09
N LYS A 22 -4.01 -18.38 -0.66
CA LYS A 22 -3.76 -17.24 -1.56
C LYS A 22 -2.30 -17.22 -2.01
N THR A 23 -1.38 -17.52 -1.11
CA THR A 23 0.04 -17.67 -1.40
C THR A 23 0.27 -18.82 -2.37
N LEU A 24 -0.38 -19.96 -2.15
CA LEU A 24 -0.32 -21.11 -3.06
C LEU A 24 -0.77 -20.72 -4.47
N ASP A 25 -1.99 -20.16 -4.59
CA ASP A 25 -2.59 -19.76 -5.87
C ASP A 25 -1.72 -18.77 -6.64
N TYR A 26 -1.02 -17.90 -5.92
CA TYR A 26 -0.07 -16.97 -6.51
C TYR A 26 1.19 -17.70 -7.01
N VAL A 27 1.85 -18.46 -6.13
CA VAL A 27 3.15 -19.10 -6.42
C VAL A 27 3.04 -20.10 -7.58
N ILE A 28 1.98 -20.90 -7.64
CA ILE A 28 1.84 -21.95 -8.67
C ILE A 28 1.71 -21.41 -10.09
N LYS A 29 1.24 -20.16 -10.23
CA LYS A 29 1.10 -19.47 -11.52
C LYS A 29 2.41 -18.82 -11.99
N THR A 30 3.41 -18.75 -11.12
CA THR A 30 4.69 -18.13 -11.46
C THR A 30 5.56 -19.05 -12.30
N LYS A 31 6.42 -18.46 -13.14
CA LYS A 31 7.37 -19.19 -13.99
C LYS A 31 8.31 -20.11 -13.20
N ASN A 32 8.60 -19.76 -11.95
CA ASN A 32 9.52 -20.48 -11.06
C ASN A 32 8.80 -21.41 -10.08
N SER A 33 7.51 -21.67 -10.31
CA SER A 33 6.75 -22.66 -9.55
C SER A 33 7.47 -24.03 -9.56
N PRO A 34 7.41 -24.81 -8.46
CA PRO A 34 7.90 -26.17 -8.44
C PRO A 34 7.35 -26.98 -9.62
N SER A 35 8.17 -27.89 -10.16
CA SER A 35 7.71 -28.80 -11.20
C SER A 35 6.60 -29.71 -10.65
N LYS A 36 5.76 -30.27 -11.54
CA LYS A 36 4.69 -31.20 -11.15
C LYS A 36 5.16 -32.37 -10.28
N LYS A 37 6.43 -32.77 -10.39
CA LYS A 37 7.01 -33.84 -9.57
C LYS A 37 7.18 -33.43 -8.09
N TYR A 38 7.44 -32.15 -7.82
CA TYR A 38 7.78 -31.65 -6.48
C TYR A 38 6.68 -30.79 -5.84
N ILE A 39 5.60 -30.52 -6.58
CA ILE A 39 4.57 -29.58 -6.12
C ILE A 39 3.86 -30.06 -4.84
N ASP A 40 3.50 -31.33 -4.75
CA ASP A 40 2.82 -31.88 -3.58
C ASP A 40 3.70 -31.86 -2.33
N ASP A 41 4.99 -32.18 -2.48
CA ASP A 41 5.96 -32.13 -1.37
C ASP A 41 6.25 -30.69 -0.94
N ALA A 42 6.31 -29.76 -1.90
CA ALA A 42 6.48 -28.34 -1.61
C ALA A 42 5.27 -27.78 -0.84
N ILE A 43 4.05 -28.13 -1.25
CA ILE A 43 2.82 -27.72 -0.55
C ILE A 43 2.85 -28.21 0.89
N LYS A 44 3.10 -29.50 1.11
CA LYS A 44 3.19 -30.08 2.47
C LYS A 44 4.23 -29.36 3.33
N TYR A 45 5.37 -28.99 2.74
CA TYR A 45 6.38 -28.24 3.47
C TYR A 45 5.92 -26.80 3.78
N TRP A 46 5.34 -26.09 2.81
CA TRP A 46 4.87 -24.72 3.01
C TRP A 46 3.74 -24.61 4.03
N GLU A 47 2.87 -25.62 4.11
CA GLU A 47 1.85 -25.73 5.15
C GLU A 47 2.43 -25.76 6.57
N THR A 48 3.73 -26.08 6.74
CA THR A 48 4.42 -25.99 8.04
C THR A 48 5.00 -24.60 8.34
N LEU A 49 4.96 -23.66 7.38
CA LEU A 49 5.56 -22.33 7.51
C LEU A 49 4.60 -21.34 8.20
N HIS A 50 4.32 -21.61 9.47
CA HIS A 50 3.59 -20.72 10.37
C HIS A 50 4.23 -20.72 11.77
N SER A 51 3.76 -19.85 12.66
CA SER A 51 4.20 -19.87 14.06
C SER A 51 3.62 -21.08 14.77
N ASP A 52 4.37 -21.65 15.72
CA ASP A 52 3.86 -22.70 16.61
C ASP A 52 2.71 -22.17 17.48
N ASP A 53 1.77 -23.03 17.87
CA ASP A 53 0.64 -22.66 18.74
C ASP A 53 1.09 -22.09 20.10
N SER A 54 2.30 -22.46 20.55
CA SER A 54 2.90 -21.99 21.80
C SER A 54 3.94 -20.87 21.59
N ALA A 55 3.97 -20.23 20.41
CA ALA A 55 4.88 -19.12 20.15
C ALA A 55 4.55 -17.94 21.08
N ASP A 56 5.58 -17.43 21.76
CA ASP A 56 5.47 -16.25 22.61
C ASP A 56 5.92 -15.01 21.84
N PHE A 57 5.11 -13.95 21.91
CA PHE A 57 5.38 -12.68 21.24
C PHE A 57 5.50 -11.57 22.28
N ASP A 58 6.60 -10.81 22.25
CA ASP A 58 6.82 -9.67 23.16
C ASP A 58 5.64 -8.68 23.15
N LYS A 59 4.96 -8.57 22.00
CA LYS A 59 3.76 -7.75 21.82
C LYS A 59 2.86 -8.32 20.73
N SER A 60 1.58 -8.48 21.07
CA SER A 60 0.52 -8.79 20.10
C SER A 60 -0.40 -7.59 19.95
N ILE A 61 -0.71 -7.23 18.70
CA ILE A 61 -1.63 -6.13 18.39
C ILE A 61 -2.66 -6.67 17.40
N GLU A 62 -3.93 -6.54 17.75
CA GLU A 62 -5.05 -6.96 16.94
C GLU A 62 -5.73 -5.74 16.31
N PHE A 63 -6.05 -5.84 15.02
CA PHE A 63 -6.72 -4.79 14.27
C PHE A 63 -7.94 -5.38 13.58
N ASP A 64 -9.10 -4.77 13.79
CA ASP A 64 -10.27 -5.06 12.97
C ASP A 64 -10.10 -4.38 11.61
N ALA A 65 -9.81 -5.17 10.57
CA ALA A 65 -9.64 -4.64 9.22
C ALA A 65 -10.94 -4.08 8.64
N SER A 66 -12.12 -4.46 9.16
CA SER A 66 -13.42 -4.04 8.63
C SER A 66 -13.74 -2.57 8.90
N VAL A 67 -13.11 -1.97 9.93
CA VAL A 67 -13.31 -0.56 10.26
C VAL A 67 -12.34 0.37 9.54
N ILE A 68 -11.35 -0.17 8.84
CA ILE A 68 -10.33 0.63 8.14
C ILE A 68 -10.93 1.19 6.86
N LYS A 69 -11.11 2.51 6.81
CA LYS A 69 -11.47 3.24 5.60
C LYS A 69 -10.25 3.42 4.69
N PRO A 70 -10.44 3.75 3.39
CA PRO A 70 -9.35 4.21 2.55
C PRO A 70 -8.60 5.36 3.23
N GLN A 71 -7.27 5.29 3.23
CA GLN A 71 -6.39 6.20 3.95
C GLN A 71 -5.60 7.08 2.98
N VAL A 72 -5.24 8.29 3.42
CA VAL A 72 -4.35 9.22 2.72
C VAL A 72 -3.26 9.69 3.65
N SER A 73 -2.00 9.47 3.24
CA SER A 73 -0.85 10.14 3.84
C SER A 73 -0.71 11.53 3.22
N TRP A 74 -0.87 12.58 4.03
CA TRP A 74 -0.98 13.97 3.58
C TRP A 74 0.30 14.79 3.77
N GLY A 75 1.23 14.30 4.60
CA GLY A 75 2.39 15.06 5.05
C GLY A 75 3.72 14.59 4.45
N THR A 76 4.80 14.88 5.17
CA THR A 76 6.17 14.53 4.78
C THR A 76 6.68 13.23 5.39
N SER A 77 5.83 12.52 6.13
CA SER A 77 6.12 11.22 6.74
C SER A 77 4.97 10.24 6.46
N PRO A 78 5.25 8.95 6.20
CA PRO A 78 4.21 7.94 6.01
C PRO A 78 3.24 7.82 7.17
N GLU A 79 3.63 8.17 8.40
CA GLU A 79 2.77 8.13 9.59
C GLU A 79 1.71 9.25 9.63
N MET A 80 1.87 10.29 8.80
CA MET A 80 0.94 11.42 8.73
C MET A 80 -0.25 11.04 7.85
N THR A 81 -1.09 10.16 8.38
CA THR A 81 -2.20 9.52 7.66
C THR A 81 -3.53 9.82 8.31
N VAL A 82 -4.57 9.97 7.49
CA VAL A 82 -5.97 10.12 7.90
C VAL A 82 -6.90 9.37 6.95
N ASP A 83 -8.15 9.16 7.35
CA ASP A 83 -9.20 8.66 6.45
C ASP A 83 -9.38 9.59 5.23
N ILE A 84 -9.78 9.02 4.09
CA ILE A 84 -10.08 9.77 2.86
C ILE A 84 -11.16 10.85 3.05
N ASP A 85 -12.11 10.61 3.96
CA ASP A 85 -13.17 11.55 4.35
C ASP A 85 -12.79 12.42 5.57
N GLY A 86 -11.53 12.33 6.00
CA GLY A 86 -10.97 13.05 7.13
C GLY A 86 -10.46 14.45 6.81
N LYS A 87 -9.72 15.00 7.77
CA LYS A 87 -9.10 16.34 7.70
C LYS A 87 -7.64 16.27 8.08
N VAL A 88 -6.86 17.19 7.53
CA VAL A 88 -5.49 17.44 7.96
C VAL A 88 -5.51 17.85 9.45
N PRO A 89 -4.77 17.19 10.35
CA PRO A 89 -4.79 17.48 11.78
C PRO A 89 -4.31 18.90 12.12
N ASP A 90 -4.91 19.51 13.15
CA ASP A 90 -4.43 20.76 13.71
C ASP A 90 -3.24 20.50 14.66
N PRO A 91 -2.06 21.10 14.42
CA PRO A 91 -0.92 20.96 15.32
C PRO A 91 -1.19 21.45 16.75
N ASN A 92 -2.22 22.28 16.97
CA ASN A 92 -2.59 22.75 18.31
C ASN A 92 -3.21 21.66 19.18
N ASP A 93 -3.78 20.61 18.59
CA ASP A 93 -4.33 19.47 19.31
C ASP A 93 -3.25 18.46 19.73
N ILE A 94 -2.01 18.66 19.28
CA ILE A 94 -0.88 17.76 19.54
C ILE A 94 -0.14 18.19 20.82
N LYS A 95 -0.19 17.33 21.83
CA LYS A 95 0.48 17.54 23.12
C LYS A 95 2.00 17.41 23.04
N ASP A 96 2.50 16.47 22.24
CA ASP A 96 3.94 16.26 22.08
C ASP A 96 4.56 17.39 21.25
N LYS A 97 5.54 18.08 21.83
CA LYS A 97 6.15 19.27 21.21
C LYS A 97 6.91 18.95 19.93
N ASN A 98 7.57 17.80 19.87
CA ASN A 98 8.35 17.39 18.69
C ASN A 98 7.40 17.03 17.54
N LYS A 99 6.36 16.26 17.84
CA LYS A 99 5.32 15.91 16.86
C LYS A 99 4.57 17.14 16.38
N LYS A 100 4.23 18.07 17.28
CA LYS A 100 3.63 19.36 16.93
C LYS A 100 4.50 20.13 15.94
N GLN A 101 5.80 20.26 16.23
CA GLN A 101 6.72 20.97 15.33
C GLN A 101 6.87 20.26 13.98
N SER A 102 6.90 18.92 13.98
CA SER A 102 6.92 18.11 12.76
C SER A 102 5.69 18.40 11.87
N TYR A 103 4.49 18.47 12.47
CA TYR A 103 3.25 18.75 11.73
C TYR A 103 3.22 20.19 11.20
N ILE A 104 3.68 21.17 11.99
CA ILE A 104 3.82 22.57 11.51
C ILE A 104 4.73 22.62 10.28
N ASN A 105 5.87 21.91 10.31
CA ASN A 105 6.79 21.87 9.19
C ASN A 105 6.17 21.16 7.97
N ALA A 106 5.44 20.07 8.19
CA ALA A 106 4.75 19.33 7.13
C ALA A 106 3.68 20.17 6.45
N LEU A 107 2.82 20.86 7.21
CA LEU A 107 1.81 21.79 6.68
C LEU A 107 2.44 22.86 5.80
N LYS A 108 3.51 23.50 6.28
CA LYS A 108 4.24 24.52 5.53
C LYS A 108 4.87 23.97 4.25
N TYR A 109 5.44 22.76 4.30
CA TYR A 109 6.07 22.14 3.14
C TYR A 109 5.04 21.72 2.08
N MET A 110 3.93 21.14 2.53
CA MET A 110 2.85 20.66 1.66
C MET A 110 1.92 21.78 1.18
N ASP A 111 2.04 22.98 1.75
CA ASP A 111 1.15 24.12 1.50
C ASP A 111 -0.32 23.77 1.82
N LEU A 112 -0.53 23.16 2.99
CA LEU A 112 -1.84 22.73 3.49
C LEU A 112 -2.23 23.51 4.74
N ASP A 113 -3.53 23.71 4.89
CA ASP A 113 -4.11 24.33 6.08
C ASP A 113 -4.50 23.28 7.13
N ALA A 114 -4.37 23.65 8.40
CA ALA A 114 -4.93 22.86 9.50
C ALA A 114 -6.46 22.72 9.33
N ASN A 115 -6.98 21.53 9.61
CA ASN A 115 -8.40 21.18 9.44
C ASN A 115 -8.92 21.21 7.99
N GLN A 116 -8.06 21.38 6.99
CA GLN A 116 -8.43 21.25 5.58
C GLN A 116 -8.95 19.83 5.32
N LYS A 117 -10.05 19.70 4.58
CA LYS A 117 -10.56 18.38 4.20
C LYS A 117 -9.67 17.76 3.15
N ILE A 118 -9.42 16.46 3.24
CA ILE A 118 -8.58 15.74 2.27
C ILE A 118 -9.17 15.85 0.85
N ASP A 119 -10.49 15.73 0.73
CA ASP A 119 -11.20 15.83 -0.56
C ASP A 119 -11.20 17.23 -1.19
N SER A 120 -10.78 18.26 -0.45
CA SER A 120 -10.66 19.64 -0.94
C SER A 120 -9.26 20.00 -1.44
N ILE A 121 -8.28 19.11 -1.29
CA ILE A 121 -6.91 19.35 -1.73
C ILE A 121 -6.86 19.29 -3.26
N GLU A 122 -6.45 20.39 -3.89
CA GLU A 122 -6.27 20.39 -5.34
C GLU A 122 -5.03 19.58 -5.74
N LEU A 123 -5.21 18.66 -6.70
CA LEU A 123 -4.14 17.85 -7.24
C LEU A 123 -3.61 18.46 -8.55
N ASP A 124 -2.30 18.46 -8.74
CA ASP A 124 -1.67 18.88 -10.01
C ASP A 124 -0.86 17.78 -10.69
N LYS A 125 -0.51 16.71 -9.96
CA LYS A 125 0.21 15.54 -10.45
C LYS A 125 -0.40 14.27 -9.89
N ILE A 126 -0.50 13.27 -10.74
CA ILE A 126 -0.99 11.93 -10.39
C ILE A 126 0.08 10.89 -10.72
N PHE A 127 0.33 10.00 -9.77
CA PHE A 127 1.25 8.87 -9.94
C PHE A 127 0.55 7.59 -9.47
N ILE A 128 0.49 6.59 -10.34
CA ILE A 128 0.06 5.23 -9.98
C ILE A 128 1.24 4.31 -10.23
N GLY A 129 1.66 3.54 -9.22
CA GLY A 129 2.71 2.55 -9.39
C GLY A 129 3.66 2.48 -8.21
N SER A 130 4.96 2.35 -8.52
CA SER A 130 6.07 2.00 -7.60
C SER A 130 6.10 0.52 -7.21
N CYS A 131 7.22 0.03 -6.68
CA CYS A 131 7.35 -1.38 -6.25
C CYS A 131 6.28 -1.81 -5.21
N THR A 132 5.62 -0.87 -4.55
CA THR A 132 4.59 -1.10 -3.54
C THR A 132 3.20 -1.41 -4.14
N ASN A 133 2.78 -0.66 -5.18
CA ASN A 133 1.41 -0.70 -5.76
C ASN A 133 1.42 -0.69 -7.30
N SER A 134 2.09 -1.66 -7.90
CA SER A 134 2.21 -1.77 -9.37
C SER A 134 2.19 -3.21 -9.89
N ARG A 135 1.52 -4.10 -9.14
CA ARG A 135 1.21 -5.45 -9.63
C ARG A 135 0.12 -5.36 -10.69
N ILE A 136 -0.09 -6.45 -11.43
CA ILE A 136 -1.12 -6.45 -12.47
C ILE A 136 -2.51 -6.24 -11.88
N GLU A 137 -2.79 -6.76 -10.69
CA GLU A 137 -4.05 -6.56 -9.99
C GLU A 137 -4.28 -5.09 -9.61
N ASP A 138 -3.22 -4.39 -9.16
CA ASP A 138 -3.29 -2.96 -8.83
C ASP A 138 -3.63 -2.13 -10.08
N LEU A 139 -2.98 -2.43 -11.21
CA LEU A 139 -3.21 -1.72 -12.48
C LEU A 139 -4.60 -2.00 -13.05
N ARG A 140 -5.12 -3.22 -12.91
CA ARG A 140 -6.51 -3.56 -13.30
C ARG A 140 -7.51 -2.75 -12.49
N CYS A 141 -7.34 -2.65 -11.17
CA CYS A 141 -8.21 -1.84 -10.33
C CYS A 141 -8.17 -0.37 -10.77
N ALA A 142 -6.97 0.18 -10.99
CA ALA A 142 -6.82 1.56 -11.46
C ALA A 142 -7.49 1.77 -12.83
N ALA A 143 -7.32 0.84 -13.78
CA ALA A 143 -7.91 0.90 -15.11
C ALA A 143 -9.44 0.90 -15.05
N LEU A 144 -10.05 0.02 -14.25
CA LEU A 144 -11.49 -0.03 -14.03
C LEU A 144 -12.03 1.29 -13.45
N GLU A 145 -11.32 1.88 -12.48
CA GLU A 145 -11.75 3.14 -11.87
C GLU A 145 -11.70 4.33 -12.84
N VAL A 146 -10.81 4.32 -13.84
CA VAL A 146 -10.64 5.43 -14.79
C VAL A 146 -11.28 5.16 -16.14
N GLU A 147 -11.88 3.99 -16.35
CA GLU A 147 -12.48 3.60 -17.63
C GLU A 147 -13.54 4.62 -18.10
N GLY A 148 -13.41 5.07 -19.35
CA GLY A 148 -14.29 6.09 -19.94
C GLY A 148 -14.14 7.50 -19.35
N LYS A 149 -13.31 7.70 -18.32
CA LYS A 149 -13.04 9.01 -17.72
C LYS A 149 -11.90 9.71 -18.47
N ARG A 150 -11.80 11.03 -18.26
CA ARG A 150 -10.70 11.84 -18.79
C ARG A 150 -9.99 12.54 -17.64
N ILE A 151 -8.68 12.64 -17.78
CA ILE A 151 -7.86 13.43 -16.85
C ILE A 151 -8.30 14.90 -16.94
N SER A 152 -8.47 15.53 -15.78
CA SER A 152 -8.79 16.96 -15.69
C SER A 152 -7.70 17.82 -16.33
N SER A 153 -8.09 18.89 -17.02
CA SER A 153 -7.16 19.84 -17.65
C SER A 153 -6.24 20.57 -16.66
N ARG A 154 -6.54 20.53 -15.36
CA ARG A 154 -5.69 21.07 -14.29
C ARG A 154 -4.50 20.18 -13.96
N ILE A 155 -4.59 18.88 -14.23
CA ILE A 155 -3.51 17.94 -13.97
C ILE A 155 -2.38 18.19 -14.99
N LYS A 156 -1.22 18.61 -14.49
CA LYS A 156 -0.03 18.88 -15.30
C LYS A 156 0.63 17.59 -15.76
N GLN A 157 0.53 16.53 -14.95
CA GLN A 157 1.13 15.24 -15.25
C GLN A 157 0.35 14.10 -14.59
N ALA A 158 0.04 13.07 -15.36
CA ALA A 158 -0.43 11.79 -14.82
C ALA A 158 0.46 10.69 -15.39
N ILE A 159 1.01 9.85 -14.53
CA ILE A 159 1.88 8.73 -14.94
C ILE A 159 1.49 7.44 -14.25
N VAL A 160 1.61 6.35 -15.00
CA VAL A 160 1.47 4.98 -14.52
C VAL A 160 2.81 4.29 -14.67
N VAL A 161 3.33 3.71 -13.59
CA VAL A 161 4.64 3.05 -13.54
C VAL A 161 4.48 1.59 -13.10
N PRO A 162 4.42 0.64 -14.06
CA PRO A 162 4.31 -0.79 -13.76
C PRO A 162 5.52 -1.32 -12.98
N GLY A 163 5.31 -2.33 -12.14
CA GLY A 163 6.34 -2.84 -11.23
C GLY A 163 7.44 -3.64 -11.91
N SER A 164 7.21 -4.05 -13.16
CA SER A 164 8.20 -4.71 -14.00
C SER A 164 7.83 -4.58 -15.47
N GLY A 165 8.81 -4.86 -16.35
CA GLY A 165 8.55 -4.97 -17.78
C GLY A 165 7.57 -6.09 -18.14
N HIS A 166 7.44 -7.13 -17.31
CA HIS A 166 6.45 -8.19 -17.51
C HIS A 166 5.04 -7.69 -17.23
N VAL A 167 4.84 -7.00 -16.09
CA VAL A 167 3.54 -6.40 -15.74
C VAL A 167 3.13 -5.36 -16.78
N LYS A 168 4.07 -4.53 -17.25
CA LYS A 168 3.81 -3.57 -18.34
C LYS A 168 3.25 -4.27 -19.58
N LYS A 169 3.98 -5.26 -20.11
CA LYS A 169 3.55 -6.00 -21.30
C LYS A 169 2.20 -6.70 -21.10
N GLN A 170 1.96 -7.22 -19.90
CA GLN A 170 0.69 -7.86 -19.58
C GLN A 170 -0.47 -6.86 -19.58
N ALA A 171 -0.31 -5.69 -18.95
CA ALA A 171 -1.32 -4.62 -18.97
C ALA A 171 -1.63 -4.18 -20.42
N GLU A 172 -0.58 -3.91 -21.21
CA GLU A 172 -0.71 -3.54 -22.63
C GLU A 172 -1.46 -4.60 -23.45
N ASN A 173 -1.21 -5.89 -23.18
CA ASN A 173 -1.93 -7.00 -23.82
C ASN A 173 -3.39 -7.13 -23.38
N GLU A 174 -3.70 -6.75 -22.13
CA GLU A 174 -5.06 -6.74 -21.59
C GLU A 174 -5.85 -5.47 -22.01
N GLY A 175 -5.18 -4.48 -22.61
CA GLY A 175 -5.79 -3.31 -23.24
C GLY A 175 -5.87 -2.07 -22.35
N PHE A 176 -5.08 -2.00 -21.28
CA PHE A 176 -5.00 -0.85 -20.37
C PHE A 176 -3.56 -0.44 -20.03
#